data_AF-A0A838K417-F1
#
_entry.id   AF-A0A838K417-F1
#
_cell.length_a   1.000
_cell.length_b   1.000
_cell.length_c   1.000
_cell.angle_alpha   90.00
_cell.angle_beta   90.00
_cell.angle_gamma   90.00
#
_symmetry.space_group_name_H-M   'P 1'
#
loop_
_entity.id
_entity.type
_entity.pdbx_description
1 polymer ?
#
loop_
_entity_poly.entity_id
_entity_poly.type
_entity_poly.pdbx_seq_one_letter_code
_entity_poly.pdbx_strand_id
1 'polypeptide(L)' 'MSTDPAARGRGIGTAVLRAALAWLDAQGVQRTDLHATPEGQRIYEKAGFGPPGSLGMRRIGP' A
#
# COMPACT_ATOMS: atom_id res chain seq x y z
N MET A 1 5.48 -5.11 3.51
CA MET A 1 6.72 -4.28 3.53
C MET A 1 7.32 -4.31 4.92
N SER A 2 8.65 -4.23 5.02
CA SER A 2 9.37 -4.10 6.29
C SER A 2 10.51 -3.09 6.14
N THR A 3 10.89 -2.46 7.23
CA THR A 3 12.06 -1.60 7.32
C THR A 3 12.82 -1.98 8.57
N ASP A 4 14.13 -2.18 8.42
CA ASP A 4 15.05 -2.45 9.53
C ASP A 4 14.79 -1.46 10.68
N PRO A 5 14.62 -1.94 11.94
CA PRO A 5 14.42 -1.07 13.10
C PRO A 5 15.38 0.12 13.18
N ALA A 6 16.67 -0.07 12.88
CA ALA A 6 17.69 0.98 12.94
C ALA A 6 17.52 2.04 11.84
N ALA A 7 16.77 1.73 10.79
CA ALA A 7 16.51 2.62 9.66
C ALA A 7 15.10 3.25 9.67
N ARG A 8 14.27 2.94 10.67
CA ARG A 8 12.90 3.49 10.80
C ARG A 8 12.90 5.01 11.07
N GLY A 9 11.76 5.65 10.83
CA GLY A 9 11.60 7.10 11.03
C GLY A 9 12.24 7.98 9.95
N ARG A 10 12.90 7.38 8.94
CA ARG A 10 13.60 8.11 7.86
C ARG A 10 12.82 8.21 6.55
N GLY A 11 11.53 7.82 6.55
CA GLY A 11 10.68 7.86 5.35
C GLY A 11 10.94 6.78 4.30
N ILE A 12 11.85 5.82 4.54
CA ILE A 12 12.20 4.75 3.59
C ILE A 12 10.96 3.93 3.17
N GLY A 13 10.16 3.47 4.14
CA GLY A 13 8.93 2.73 3.86
C GLY A 13 7.94 3.55 3.03
N THR A 14 7.82 4.85 3.28
CA THR A 14 6.97 5.74 2.47
C THR A 14 7.51 5.89 1.05
N ALA A 15 8.83 6.03 0.88
CA ALA A 15 9.46 6.16 -0.43
C ALA A 15 9.25 4.89 -1.29
N VAL A 16 9.47 3.71 -0.70
CA VAL A 16 9.24 2.43 -1.37
C VAL A 16 7.76 2.27 -1.76
N LEU A 17 6.82 2.59 -0.85
CA LEU A 17 5.40 2.50 -1.14
C LEU A 17 4.99 3.41 -2.31
N ARG A 18 5.45 4.66 -2.31
CA ARG A 18 5.16 5.60 -3.41
C ARG A 18 5.73 5.14 -4.74
N ALA A 19 6.96 4.62 -4.74
CA ALA A 19 7.56 4.07 -5.95
C ALA A 19 6.78 2.86 -6.49
N ALA A 20 6.32 1.96 -5.59
CA ALA A 20 5.50 0.82 -5.97
C ALA A 20 4.14 1.25 -6.54
N LEU A 21 3.46 2.22 -5.91
CA LEU A 21 2.19 2.76 -6.42
C LEU A 21 2.35 3.43 -7.78
N ALA A 22 3.35 4.29 -7.95
CA ALA A 22 3.63 4.95 -9.22
C ALA A 22 3.91 3.93 -10.35
N TRP A 23 4.58 2.82 -10.03
CA TRP A 23 4.78 1.74 -10.98
C TRP A 23 3.45 1.03 -11.33
N LEU A 24 2.61 0.71 -10.34
CA LEU A 24 1.29 0.09 -10.57
C LEU A 24 0.36 0.98 -11.39
N ASP A 25 0.35 2.29 -11.12
CA ASP A 25 -0.40 3.29 -11.88
C ASP A 25 0.05 3.31 -13.35
N ALA A 26 1.37 3.28 -13.59
CA ALA A 26 1.93 3.20 -14.93
C ALA A 26 1.60 1.90 -15.67
N GLN A 27 1.31 0.81 -14.94
CA GLN A 27 0.82 -0.45 -15.51
C GLN A 27 -0.71 -0.46 -15.73
N GLY A 28 -1.42 0.60 -15.37
CA GLY A 28 -2.88 0.68 -15.49
C GLY A 28 -3.63 -0.19 -14.48
N VAL A 29 -3.01 -0.55 -13.36
CA VAL A 29 -3.66 -1.36 -12.30
C VAL A 29 -4.79 -0.54 -11.67
N GLN A 30 -6.01 -1.04 -11.78
CA GLN A 30 -7.21 -0.34 -11.32
C GLN A 30 -7.46 -0.44 -9.81
N ARG A 31 -6.85 -1.43 -9.15
CA ARG A 31 -7.06 -1.66 -7.71
C ARG A 31 -5.86 -2.31 -7.06
N THR A 32 -5.43 -1.72 -5.95
CA THR A 32 -4.40 -2.25 -5.05
C THR A 32 -5.02 -2.40 -3.67
N ASP A 33 -5.01 -3.61 -3.14
CA ASP A 33 -5.41 -3.89 -1.76
C ASP A 33 -4.16 -4.28 -0.96
N LEU A 34 -4.16 -3.98 0.34
CA LEU A 34 -3.13 -4.44 1.27
C LEU A 34 -3.74 -4.81 2.61
N HIS A 35 -3.00 -5.60 3.38
CA HIS A 35 -3.27 -5.83 4.79
C HIS A 35 -2.24 -5.04 5.60
N ALA A 36 -2.71 -4.01 6.30
CA ALA A 36 -1.85 -3.19 7.14
C ALA A 36 -1.61 -3.88 8.48
N THR A 37 -0.36 -3.87 8.96
CA THR A 37 -0.10 -4.03 10.39
C THR A 37 -0.45 -2.72 11.12
N PRO A 38 -0.75 -2.77 12.43
CA PRO A 38 -1.02 -1.56 13.21
C PRO A 38 0.09 -0.51 13.10
N GLU A 39 1.36 -0.91 13.04
CA GLU A 39 2.47 0.05 12.94
C GLU A 39 2.54 0.74 11.56
N GLY A 40 2.13 0.03 10.50
CA GLY A 40 2.18 0.52 9.12
C GLY A 40 0.94 1.32 8.70
N GLN A 41 -0.19 1.18 9.42
CA GLN A 41 -1.50 1.72 9.03
C GLN A 41 -1.46 3.20 8.62
N ARG A 42 -0.85 4.07 9.45
CA ARG A 42 -0.79 5.51 9.17
C ARG A 42 -0.05 5.86 7.88
N ILE A 43 0.92 5.04 7.45
CA ILE A 43 1.65 5.26 6.20
C ILE A 43 0.74 4.99 5.01
N TYR A 44 -0.04 3.89 5.07
CA TYR A 44 -0.97 3.51 4.02
C TYR A 44 -2.14 4.51 3.92
N GLU A 45 -2.70 4.95 5.05
CA GLU A 45 -3.76 5.98 5.07
C GLU A 45 -3.30 7.28 4.39
N LYS A 46 -2.08 7.74 4.70
CA LYS A 46 -1.48 8.92 4.05
C LYS A 46 -1.19 8.73 2.55
N ALA A 47 -1.09 7.49 2.10
CA ALA A 47 -0.92 7.15 0.69
C ALA A 47 -2.27 6.97 -0.04
N GLY A 48 -3.39 7.20 0.63
CA GLY A 48 -4.74 7.13 0.04
C GLY A 48 -5.43 5.78 0.21
N PHE A 49 -4.84 4.84 0.95
CA PHE A 49 -5.55 3.61 1.31
C PHE A 49 -6.62 3.90 2.35
N GLY A 50 -7.84 3.43 2.09
CA GLY A 50 -8.96 3.50 3.03
C GLY A 50 -9.31 2.13 3.60
N PRO A 51 -10.36 2.05 4.44
CA PRO A 51 -10.93 0.76 4.83
C PRO A 51 -11.28 -0.06 3.58
N PRO A 52 -11.13 -1.40 3.64
CA PRO A 52 -11.39 -2.25 2.48
C PRO A 52 -12.82 -2.05 1.97
N GLY A 53 -12.95 -1.78 0.67
CA GLY A 53 -14.25 -1.48 0.05
C GLY A 53 -15.25 -2.64 -0.02
N SER A 54 -14.86 -3.86 0.38
CA SER A 54 -15.78 -4.98 0.59
C SER A 54 -15.13 -6.08 1.45
N LEU A 55 -15.93 -6.87 2.16
CA LEU A 55 -15.49 -8.04 2.96
C LEU A 55 -15.13 -9.28 2.09
N GLY A 56 -14.80 -9.09 0.80
CA GLY A 56 -14.61 -10.16 -0.21
C GLY A 56 -15.94 -10.57 -0.87
N MET A 57 -16.05 -11.36 -1.94
CA MET A 57 -15.10 -11.95 -2.91
C MET A 57 -15.04 -11.10 -4.20
N ARG A 58 -14.01 -11.30 -5.06
CA ARG A 58 -13.84 -10.56 -6.32
C ARG A 58 -13.62 -11.50 -7.50
N ARG A 59 -14.32 -11.27 -8.62
CA ARG A 59 -14.07 -11.90 -9.93
C ARG A 59 -13.79 -10.80 -10.96
N ILE A 60 -12.66 -10.90 -11.65
CA ILE A 60 -12.33 -10.06 -12.80
C ILE A 60 -12.20 -10.99 -14.01
N GLY A 61 -13.02 -10.76 -15.03
CA GLY A 61 -12.96 -11.43 -16.33
C GLY A 61 -12.53 -10.45 -17.42
N PRO A 62 -12.28 -10.91 -18.66
CA PRO A 62 -12.15 -9.99 -19.79
C PRO A 62 -13.39 -9.09 -19.93
#